data_AF-M9REQ4-F1
#
_entry.id   AF-M9REQ4-F1
#
_cell.length_a   1.000
_cell.length_b   1.000
_cell.length_c   1.000
_cell.angle_alpha   90.00
_cell.angle_beta   90.00
_cell.angle_gamma   90.00
#
_symmetry.space_group_name_H-M   'P 1'
#
loop_
_entity.id
_entity.type
_entity.pdbx_description
1 polymer ?
#
loop_
_entity_poly.entity_id
_entity_poly.type
_entity_poly.pdbx_seq_one_letter_code
_entity_poly.pdbx_strand_id
1 'polypeptide(L)'
;MAAISTIRNIGPASQAMYNAAGIMTAQDLRNMGADAAYARLLQTGNPPHFIGYYTLHMALQGRPWNDCKGEEKKALRMTFDALKAAHFNTAKSELDAFMDQIGLIDRQ
;
A
#
# COMPACT_ATOMS: atom_id res chain seq x y z
N MET A 1 -3.65 -20.01 7.19
CA MET A 1 -2.73 -19.24 6.32
C MET A 1 -1.99 -18.22 7.17
N ALA A 2 -0.74 -17.88 6.82
CA ALA A 2 0.06 -16.94 7.62
C ALA A 2 -0.43 -15.48 7.47
N ALA A 3 -0.34 -14.71 8.55
CA ALA A 3 -0.70 -13.29 8.56
C ALA A 3 0.31 -12.47 7.73
N ILE A 4 -0.13 -11.37 7.13
CA ILE A 4 0.72 -10.49 6.31
C ILE A 4 1.93 -9.97 7.11
N SER A 5 1.76 -9.67 8.39
CA SER A 5 2.81 -9.20 9.30
C SER A 5 3.95 -10.21 9.54
N THR A 6 3.78 -11.46 9.11
CA THR A 6 4.88 -12.45 9.12
C THR A 6 5.91 -12.19 8.03
N ILE A 7 5.59 -11.37 7.02
CA ILE A 7 6.52 -10.97 5.97
C ILE A 7 7.46 -9.90 6.54
N ARG A 8 8.76 -10.10 6.36
CA ARG A 8 9.80 -9.11 6.72
C ARG A 8 9.43 -7.72 6.18
N ASN A 9 9.71 -6.69 6.98
CA ASN A 9 9.41 -5.28 6.72
C ASN A 9 7.92 -4.90 6.73
N ILE A 10 6.99 -5.83 6.98
CA ILE A 10 5.55 -5.51 7.06
C ILE A 10 5.09 -5.59 8.51
N GLY A 11 4.73 -4.44 9.09
CA GLY A 11 4.23 -4.35 10.46
C GLY A 11 2.70 -4.50 10.55
N PRO A 12 2.16 -4.55 11.78
CA PRO A 12 0.71 -4.65 12.02
C PRO A 12 -0.11 -3.52 11.37
N ALA A 13 0.43 -2.29 11.32
CA ALA A 13 -0.23 -1.16 10.68
C ALA A 13 -0.42 -1.37 9.17
N SER A 14 0.64 -1.79 8.46
CA SER A 14 0.55 -2.11 7.04
C SER A 14 -0.38 -3.31 6.80
N GLN A 15 -0.35 -4.33 7.66
CA GLN A 15 -1.32 -5.43 7.60
C GLN A 15 -2.75 -4.92 7.69
N ALA A 16 -3.07 -4.03 8.64
CA ALA A 16 -4.41 -3.48 8.77
C ALA A 16 -4.87 -2.76 7.49
N MET A 17 -3.97 -2.01 6.85
CA MET A 17 -4.24 -1.35 5.57
C MET A 17 -4.51 -2.36 4.44
N TYR A 18 -3.72 -3.43 4.33
CA TYR A 18 -3.96 -4.48 3.33
C TYR A 18 -5.24 -5.27 3.59
N ASN A 19 -5.54 -5.55 4.86
CA ASN A 19 -6.80 -6.19 5.25
C ASN A 19 -7.99 -5.29 4.88
N ALA A 20 -7.93 -3.97 5.14
CA ALA A 20 -8.97 -3.04 4.70
C ALA A 20 -9.11 -3.01 3.16
N ALA A 21 -8.03 -3.27 2.43
CA ALA A 21 -8.05 -3.42 0.98
C ALA A 21 -8.51 -4.81 0.49
N GLY A 22 -8.90 -5.72 1.38
CA GLY A 22 -9.38 -7.06 1.02
C GLY A 22 -8.28 -8.11 0.82
N ILE A 23 -7.02 -7.80 1.17
CA ILE A 23 -5.88 -8.72 1.07
C ILE A 23 -5.62 -9.27 2.47
N MET A 24 -5.96 -10.54 2.70
CA MET A 24 -6.09 -11.08 4.07
C MET A 24 -4.88 -11.87 4.54
N THR A 25 -4.12 -12.46 3.61
CA THR A 25 -3.04 -13.39 3.96
C THR A 25 -1.73 -13.06 3.28
N ALA A 26 -0.63 -13.54 3.88
CA ALA A 26 0.69 -13.42 3.30
C ALA A 26 0.82 -14.19 1.96
N GLN A 27 -0.03 -15.19 1.72
CA GLN A 27 -0.07 -15.90 0.45
C GLN A 27 -0.79 -15.07 -0.61
N ASP A 28 -1.92 -14.45 -0.28
CA ASP A 28 -2.66 -13.58 -1.19
C ASP A 28 -1.78 -12.41 -1.64
N LEU A 29 -1.05 -11.81 -0.70
CA LEU A 29 -0.16 -10.70 -1.00
C LEU A 29 1.00 -11.11 -1.92
N ARG A 30 1.56 -12.31 -1.76
CA ARG A 30 2.59 -12.86 -2.66
C ARG A 30 2.04 -13.18 -4.04
N ASN A 31 0.86 -13.81 -4.10
CA ASN A 31 0.21 -14.19 -5.36
C ASN A 31 -0.18 -12.96 -6.18
N MET A 32 -0.62 -11.90 -5.51
CA MET A 32 -1.00 -10.64 -6.16
C MET A 32 0.21 -9.83 -6.65
N GLY A 33 1.32 -9.87 -5.90
CA GLY A 33 2.50 -9.06 -6.17
C GLY A 33 2.36 -7.62 -5.68
N ALA A 34 3.49 -6.90 -5.63
CA ALA A 34 3.57 -5.60 -4.97
C ALA A 34 2.71 -4.53 -5.67
N ASP A 35 2.79 -4.42 -6.99
CA ASP A 35 2.13 -3.35 -7.74
C ASP A 35 0.62 -3.42 -7.65
N ALA A 36 0.05 -4.62 -7.89
CA ALA A 36 -1.39 -4.83 -7.80
C ALA A 36 -1.91 -4.69 -6.35
N ALA A 37 -1.15 -5.16 -5.37
CA ALA A 37 -1.52 -4.98 -3.97
C ALA A 37 -1.50 -3.51 -3.55
N TYR A 38 -0.50 -2.75 -4.01
CA TYR A 38 -0.42 -1.32 -3.72
C TYR A 38 -1.48 -0.51 -4.47
N ALA A 39 -1.81 -0.87 -5.72
CA ALA A 39 -2.92 -0.28 -6.45
C ALA A 39 -4.25 -0.43 -5.68
N ARG A 40 -4.51 -1.63 -5.16
CA ARG A 40 -5.70 -1.90 -4.34
C ARG A 40 -5.70 -1.11 -3.04
N LEU A 41 -4.53 -0.92 -2.44
CA LEU A 41 -4.36 -0.05 -1.27
C LEU A 41 -4.71 1.41 -1.61
N LEU A 42 -4.25 1.94 -2.73
CA LEU A 42 -4.55 3.33 -3.14
C LEU A 42 -6.05 3.56 -3.36
N GLN A 43 -6.77 2.56 -3.87
CA GLN A 43 -8.22 2.63 -4.10
C GLN A 43 -9.03 2.74 -2.80
N THR A 44 -8.46 2.34 -1.66
CA THR A 44 -9.10 2.52 -0.34
C THR A 44 -8.96 3.94 0.23
N GLY A 45 -8.28 4.85 -0.48
CA GLY A 45 -8.04 6.22 -0.03
C GLY A 45 -6.83 6.38 0.89
N ASN A 46 -6.03 5.32 1.08
CA ASN A 46 -4.78 5.42 1.83
C ASN A 46 -3.82 6.42 1.13
N PRO A 47 -3.21 7.36 1.88
CA PRO A 47 -2.30 8.34 1.29
C PRO A 47 -1.12 7.65 0.58
N PRO A 48 -0.80 8.04 -0.66
CA PRO A 48 0.28 7.43 -1.42
C PRO A 48 1.63 7.74 -0.75
N HIS A 49 2.35 6.68 -0.36
CA HIS A 49 3.63 6.77 0.34
C HIS A 49 4.69 5.87 -0.29
N PHE A 50 5.69 6.48 -0.93
CA PHE A 50 6.68 5.75 -1.71
C PHE A 50 7.54 4.78 -0.90
N ILE A 51 7.91 5.13 0.34
CA ILE A 51 8.68 4.21 1.18
C ILE A 51 7.88 2.94 1.45
N GLY A 52 6.57 3.07 1.69
CA GLY A 52 5.69 1.91 1.85
C GLY A 52 5.66 1.05 0.58
N TYR A 53 5.59 1.69 -0.59
CA TYR A 53 5.57 1.00 -1.88
C TYR A 53 6.85 0.19 -2.14
N TYR A 54 8.04 0.79 -2.11
CA TYR A 54 9.24 -0.01 -2.40
C TYR A 54 9.57 -1.00 -1.28
N THR A 55 9.16 -0.71 -0.03
CA THR A 55 9.33 -1.65 1.09
C THR A 55 8.52 -2.92 0.84
N LEU A 56 7.33 -2.83 0.25
CA LEU A 56 6.55 -3.98 -0.17
C LEU A 56 7.29 -4.84 -1.19
N HIS A 57 7.93 -4.21 -2.19
CA HIS A 57 8.78 -4.93 -3.15
C HIS A 57 9.92 -5.68 -2.45
N MET A 58 10.65 -5.02 -1.56
CA MET A 58 11.73 -5.66 -0.80
C MET A 58 11.22 -6.79 0.09
N ALA A 59 10.05 -6.60 0.72
CA ALA A 59 9.39 -7.58 1.56
C ALA A 59 9.06 -8.87 0.80
N LEU A 60 8.47 -8.75 -0.41
CA LEU A 60 8.12 -9.90 -1.23
C LEU A 60 9.34 -10.62 -1.83
N GLN A 61 10.45 -9.91 -2.01
CA GLN A 61 11.74 -10.47 -2.40
C GLN A 61 12.54 -11.04 -1.21
N GLY A 62 12.08 -10.86 0.03
CA GLY A 62 12.78 -11.29 1.24
C GLY A 62 14.01 -10.45 1.63
N ARG A 63 14.19 -9.27 1.01
CA ARG A 63 15.33 -8.37 1.22
C ARG A 63 15.08 -7.36 2.34
N PRO A 64 16.13 -6.81 2.98
CA PRO A 64 16.01 -5.63 3.83
C PRO A 64 15.45 -4.43 3.04
N TRP A 65 14.58 -3.63 3.65
CA TRP A 65 13.97 -2.49 2.94
C TRP A 65 15.00 -1.45 2.46
N ASN A 66 16.11 -1.31 3.19
CA ASN A 66 17.18 -0.35 2.89
C ASN A 66 18.10 -0.80 1.75
N ASP A 67 17.87 -1.98 1.16
CA ASP A 67 18.63 -2.51 0.04
C ASP A 67 18.22 -1.89 -1.31
N CYS A 68 17.01 -1.33 -1.40
CA CYS A 68 16.52 -0.61 -2.59
C CYS A 68 17.30 0.69 -2.82
N LYS A 69 18.21 0.70 -3.79
CA LYS A 69 19.15 1.82 -4.06
C LYS A 69 19.33 2.08 -5.55
N GLY A 70 19.94 3.23 -5.88
CA GLY A 70 20.38 3.54 -7.24
C GLY A 70 19.25 3.48 -8.28
N GLU A 71 19.52 2.79 -9.40
CA GLU A 71 18.59 2.67 -10.52
C GLU A 71 17.30 1.91 -10.17
N GLU A 72 17.37 0.90 -9.30
CA GLU A 72 16.17 0.17 -8.83
C GLU A 72 15.18 1.13 -8.16
N LYS A 73 15.68 2.00 -7.27
CA LYS A 73 14.85 3.00 -6.59
C LYS A 73 14.25 4.01 -7.58
N LYS A 74 14.97 4.40 -8.63
CA LYS A 74 14.46 5.30 -9.68
C LYS A 74 13.38 4.63 -10.52
N ALA A 75 13.57 3.36 -10.90
CA ALA A 75 12.56 2.60 -11.63
C ALA A 75 11.27 2.45 -10.81
N LEU A 76 11.40 2.10 -9.52
CA LEU A 76 10.25 2.01 -8.62
C LEU A 76 9.55 3.35 -8.43
N ARG A 77 10.28 4.47 -8.44
CA ARG A 77 9.68 5.82 -8.41
C ARG A 77 8.75 6.03 -9.60
N MET A 78 9.21 5.71 -10.81
CA MET A 78 8.41 5.87 -12.02
C MET A 78 7.14 5.03 -11.97
N THR A 79 7.24 3.76 -11.57
CA THR A 79 6.07 2.88 -11.42
C THR A 79 5.11 3.39 -10.34
N PHE A 80 5.62 3.86 -9.21
CA PHE A 80 4.80 4.42 -8.14
C PHE A 80 4.02 5.66 -8.61
N ASP A 81 4.67 6.58 -9.33
CA ASP A 81 4.02 7.81 -9.78
C ASP A 81 2.90 7.48 -10.78
N ALA A 82 3.10 6.49 -11.65
CA ALA A 82 2.06 5.97 -12.55
C ALA A 82 0.90 5.31 -11.78
N LEU A 83 1.19 4.46 -10.79
CA LEU A 83 0.16 3.82 -9.94
C LEU A 83 -0.65 4.86 -9.16
N LYS A 84 0.02 5.87 -8.60
CA LYS A 84 -0.64 6.98 -7.91
C LYS A 84 -1.60 7.70 -8.84
N ALA A 85 -1.15 8.07 -10.04
CA ALA A 85 -2.00 8.76 -11.02
C ALA A 85 -3.20 7.92 -11.47
N ALA A 86 -3.04 6.60 -11.58
CA ALA A 86 -4.08 5.70 -12.06
C ALA A 86 -5.12 5.31 -10.99
N HIS A 87 -4.72 5.23 -9.72
CA HIS A 87 -5.54 4.58 -8.68
C HIS A 87 -5.87 5.45 -7.47
N PHE A 88 -5.13 6.54 -7.23
CA PHE A 88 -5.42 7.45 -6.13
C PHE A 88 -6.31 8.59 -6.62
N ASN A 89 -7.60 8.55 -6.29
CA ASN A 89 -8.51 9.66 -6.56
C ASN A 89 -8.41 10.70 -5.42
N THR A 90 -7.57 11.71 -5.64
CA THR A 90 -7.36 12.83 -4.70
C THR A 90 -8.67 13.52 -4.33
N ALA A 91 -9.58 13.75 -5.29
CA ALA A 91 -10.83 14.47 -5.04
C ALA A 91 -11.76 13.68 -4.11
N LYS A 92 -11.79 12.35 -4.24
CA LYS A 92 -12.54 11.49 -3.30
C LYS A 92 -11.89 11.47 -1.92
N SER A 93 -10.56 11.40 -1.86
CA SER A 93 -9.83 11.40 -0.58
C SER A 93 -9.98 12.71 0.19
N GLU A 94 -10.00 13.86 -0.49
CA GLU A 94 -10.23 15.17 0.11
C GLU A 94 -11.67 15.32 0.59
N LEU A 95 -12.65 14.83 -0.19
CA LEU A 95 -14.05 14.81 0.24
C LEU A 95 -14.26 13.92 1.46
N ASP A 96 -13.70 12.70 1.47
CA ASP A 96 -13.79 11.79 2.61
C ASP A 96 -13.14 12.41 3.85
N ALA A 97 -11.95 13.02 3.72
CA ALA A 97 -11.30 13.72 4.83
C ALA A 97 -12.12 14.92 5.34
N PHE A 98 -12.73 15.69 4.44
CA PHE A 98 -13.63 16.79 4.79
C PHE A 98 -14.87 16.29 5.52
N MET A 99 -15.50 15.22 5.03
CA MET A 99 -16.68 14.60 5.65
C MET A 99 -16.37 14.05 7.06
N ASP A 100 -15.19 13.46 7.27
CA ASP A 100 -14.74 13.02 8.61
C ASP A 100 -14.59 14.23 9.55
N GLN A 101 -13.99 15.32 9.05
CA GLN A 101 -13.79 16.56 9.84
C GLN A 101 -15.10 17.19 10.31
N ILE A 102 -16.17 17.12 9.51
CA ILE A 102 -17.49 17.66 9.86
C ILE A 102 -18.41 16.63 10.53
N GLY A 103 -17.90 15.42 10.80
CA GLY A 103 -18.61 14.37 11.54
C GLY A 103 -19.70 13.64 10.75
N LEU A 104 -19.61 13.61 9.42
CA LEU A 104 -20.62 13.00 8.54
C LEU A 104 -20.30 11.55 8.12
N ILE A 105 -19.16 10.98 8.53
CA ILE A 105 -18.86 9.56 8.27
C ILE A 105 -19.46 8.71 9.38
N ASP A 106 -20.50 7.96 9.04
CA ASP A 106 -21.09 6.96 9.92
C ASP A 106 -20.12 5.76 10.03
N ARG A 107 -19.64 5.51 11.25
CA ARG A 107 -18.71 4.41 11.55
C ARG A 107 -19.50 3.29 12.25
N GLN A 108 -20.40 2.64 11.50
CA GLN A 108 -21.09 1.42 11.93
C GLN A 108 -20.60 0.20 11.18
#